data_AF-A0A7W7PWA3-F1
#
_entry.id   AF-A0A7W7PWA3-F1
#
_cell.length_a   1.000
_cell.length_b   1.000
_cell.length_c   1.000
_cell.angle_alpha   90.00
_cell.angle_beta   90.00
_cell.angle_gamma   90.00
#
_symmetry.space_group_name_H-M   'P 1'
#
loop_
_entity.id
_entity.type
_entity.pdbx_description
1 polymer ?
#
loop_
_entity_poly.entity_id
_entity_poly.type
_entity_poly.pdbx_seq_one_letter_code
_entity_poly.pdbx_strand_id
1 'polypeptide(L)'
;MKTAVQFLRRHTSRILWGTWAAFFVIYETVTLVNKQDDDTLSETTRRAFRTRTSKTGRALFTVTVAGGAVWFLFHILTETM
;
A
#
# COMPACT_ATOMS: atom_id res chain seq x y z
N MET A 1 11.44 21.81 21.57
CA MET A 1 11.20 21.76 20.11
C MET A 1 12.34 21.11 19.31
N LYS A 2 13.62 21.46 19.50
CA LYS A 2 14.75 20.90 18.70
C LYS A 2 14.84 19.36 18.74
N THR A 3 14.54 18.75 19.89
CA THR A 3 14.54 17.28 20.08
C THR A 3 13.43 16.57 19.30
N ALA A 4 12.22 17.16 19.26
CA ALA A 4 11.09 16.58 18.52
C ALA A 4 11.29 16.66 17.00
N VAL A 5 11.84 17.77 16.51
CA VAL A 5 12.18 17.96 15.09
C VAL A 5 13.30 17.00 14.66
N GLN A 6 14.32 16.78 15.49
CA GLN A 6 15.37 15.80 15.22
C GLN A 6 14.86 14.36 15.24
N PHE A 7 13.94 14.03 16.14
CA PHE A 7 13.27 12.72 16.19
C PHE A 7 12.45 12.47 14.92
N LEU A 8 11.61 13.44 14.53
CA LEU A 8 10.85 13.41 13.28
C LEU A 8 11.77 13.25 12.08
N ARG A 9 12.86 14.03 11.98
CA ARG A 9 13.83 13.93 10.89
C ARG A 9 14.47 12.53 10.80
N ARG A 10 14.85 11.95 11.94
CA ARG A 10 15.46 10.62 12.01
C ARG A 10 14.49 9.50 11.60
N HIS A 11 13.20 9.67 11.88
CA HIS A 11 12.17 8.66 11.61
C HIS A 11 11.21 9.04 10.49
N THR A 12 11.52 10.08 9.70
CA THR A 12 10.60 10.64 8.69
C THR A 12 10.13 9.55 7.73
N SER A 13 11.04 8.72 7.21
CA SER A 13 10.70 7.62 6.32
C SER A 13 9.73 6.63 6.98
N ARG A 14 10.02 6.14 8.18
CA ARG A 14 9.16 5.18 8.89
C ARG A 14 7.80 5.75 9.25
N ILE A 15 7.76 7.01 9.68
CA ILE A 15 6.52 7.71 10.02
C ILE A 15 5.69 7.93 8.76
N LEU A 16 6.31 8.32 7.64
CA LEU A 16 5.63 8.52 6.37
C LEU A 16 5.04 7.21 5.86
N TRP A 17 5.84 6.15 5.74
CA TRP A 17 5.37 4.84 5.30
C TRP A 17 4.33 4.23 6.24
N GLY A 18 4.53 4.36 7.56
CA GLY A 18 3.59 3.86 8.57
C GLY A 18 2.26 4.61 8.55
N THR A 19 2.29 5.95 8.46
CA THR A 19 1.08 6.78 8.35
C THR A 19 0.34 6.51 7.05
N TRP A 20 1.09 6.35 5.94
CA TRP A 20 0.54 6.00 4.64
C TRP A 20 -0.19 4.66 4.73
N ALA A 21 0.47 3.59 5.19
CA ALA A 21 -0.17 2.28 5.36
C ALA A 21 -1.40 2.33 6.28
N ALA A 22 -1.31 3.04 7.41
CA ALA A 22 -2.42 3.20 8.34
C ALA A 22 -3.62 3.90 7.70
N PHE A 23 -3.41 4.93 6.88
CA PHE A 23 -4.47 5.62 6.16
C PHE A 23 -5.28 4.66 5.27
N PHE A 24 -4.62 3.82 4.46
CA PHE A 24 -5.30 2.84 3.61
C PHE A 24 -6.09 1.81 4.43
N VAL A 25 -5.50 1.30 5.51
CA VAL A 25 -6.17 0.33 6.40
C VAL A 25 -7.41 0.95 7.03
N ILE A 26 -7.30 2.18 7.55
CA ILE A 26 -8.43 2.89 8.17
C ILE A 26 -9.53 3.15 7.14
N TYR A 27 -9.19 3.65 5.96
CA TYR A 27 -10.17 3.92 4.91
C TYR A 27 -10.93 2.64 4.50
N GLU A 28 -10.21 1.56 4.24
CA GLU A 28 -10.81 0.27 3.88
C GLU A 28 -11.69 -0.25 5.04
N THR A 29 -11.24 -0.11 6.28
CA THR A 29 -12.03 -0.54 7.46
C THR A 29 -13.31 0.27 7.60
N VAL A 30 -13.25 1.59 7.42
CA VAL A 30 -14.42 2.48 7.51
C VAL A 30 -15.42 2.16 6.41
N THR A 31 -14.98 1.96 5.17
CA THR A 31 -15.86 1.61 4.05
C THR A 31 -16.52 0.23 4.26
N LEU A 32 -15.78 -0.76 4.76
CA LEU A 32 -16.32 -2.07 5.13
C LEU A 32 -17.35 -2.01 6.27
N VAL A 33 -17.04 -1.27 7.36
CA VAL A 33 -17.96 -1.11 8.50
C VAL A 33 -19.24 -0.40 8.07
N ASN A 34 -19.13 0.58 7.18
CA ASN A 34 -20.27 1.32 6.63
C ASN A 34 -21.02 0.55 5.53
N LYS A 35 -20.61 -0.68 5.19
CA LYS A 35 -21.21 -1.51 4.14
C LYS A 35 -21.35 -0.76 2.81
N GLN A 36 -20.36 0.07 2.48
CA GLN A 36 -20.22 0.64 1.15
C GLN A 36 -19.69 -0.44 0.22
N ASP A 37 -20.57 -1.38 -0.11
CA ASP A 37 -20.30 -2.40 -1.10
C ASP A 37 -19.95 -1.71 -2.42
N ASP A 38 -18.91 -2.23 -3.10
CA ASP A 38 -18.42 -1.74 -4.39
C ASP A 38 -17.63 -0.41 -4.37
N ASP A 39 -17.40 0.20 -3.20
CA ASP A 39 -16.64 1.47 -3.05
C ASP A 39 -15.38 1.34 -2.16
N THR A 40 -14.91 0.11 -1.96
CA THR A 40 -13.63 -0.12 -1.27
C THR A 40 -12.45 0.19 -2.19
N LEU A 41 -11.30 0.56 -1.62
CA LEU A 41 -10.08 0.78 -2.41
C LEU A 41 -9.64 -0.51 -3.08
N SER A 42 -9.81 -1.65 -2.41
CA SER A 42 -9.50 -2.96 -2.99
C SER A 42 -10.38 -3.29 -4.19
N GLU A 43 -11.69 -2.99 -4.16
CA GLU A 43 -12.59 -3.27 -5.28
C GLU A 43 -12.37 -2.30 -6.44
N THR A 44 -12.14 -1.02 -6.15
CA THR A 44 -11.77 -0.02 -7.16
C THR A 44 -10.46 -0.40 -7.86
N THR A 45 -9.45 -0.83 -7.10
CA THR A 45 -8.18 -1.31 -7.67
C THR A 45 -8.41 -2.55 -8.53
N ARG A 46 -9.20 -3.52 -8.06
CA ARG A 46 -9.55 -4.73 -8.83
C ARG A 46 -10.31 -4.40 -10.12
N ARG A 47 -11.18 -3.39 -10.09
CA ARG A 47 -11.94 -2.89 -11.25
C ARG A 47 -11.05 -2.17 -12.25
N ALA A 48 -10.12 -1.33 -11.79
CA ALA A 48 -9.14 -0.63 -12.63
C ALA A 48 -8.30 -1.62 -13.45
N PHE A 49 -7.83 -2.70 -12.82
CA PHE A 49 -7.10 -3.77 -13.50
C PHE A 49 -8.01 -4.83 -14.14
N ARG A 50 -9.34 -4.68 -14.09
CA ARG A 50 -10.32 -5.66 -14.60
C ARG A 50 -10.02 -7.09 -14.16
N THR A 51 -9.57 -7.27 -12.92
CA THR A 51 -9.08 -8.56 -12.41
C THR A 51 -10.15 -9.65 -12.36
N ARG A 52 -11.44 -9.30 -12.30
CA ARG A 52 -12.53 -10.29 -12.33
C ARG A 52 -12.91 -10.74 -13.74
N THR A 53 -12.69 -9.92 -14.76
CA THR A 53 -13.23 -10.13 -16.11
C THR A 53 -12.14 -10.36 -17.17
N SER A 54 -10.89 -9.99 -16.91
CA SER A 54 -9.80 -10.08 -17.87
C SER A 54 -8.65 -10.93 -17.34
N LYS A 55 -8.26 -11.97 -18.11
CA LYS A 55 -7.06 -12.77 -17.83
C LYS A 55 -5.79 -11.92 -17.89
N THR A 56 -5.69 -11.02 -18.87
CA THR A 56 -4.57 -10.07 -19.01
C THR A 56 -4.51 -9.10 -17.84
N GLY A 57 -5.67 -8.59 -17.42
CA GLY A 57 -5.79 -7.69 -16.27
C GLY A 57 -5.32 -8.32 -14.97
N ARG A 58 -5.69 -9.59 -14.73
CA ARG A 58 -5.17 -10.40 -13.62
C ARG A 58 -3.66 -10.57 -13.70
N ALA A 59 -3.14 -10.95 -14.87
CA ALA A 59 -1.71 -11.17 -15.04
C ALA A 59 -0.91 -9.90 -14.75
N LEU A 60 -1.34 -8.75 -15.29
CA LEU A 60 -0.71 -7.45 -15.02
C LEU A 60 -0.74 -7.12 -13.53
N PHE A 61 -1.91 -7.20 -12.89
CA PHE A 61 -2.04 -6.94 -11.46
C PHE A 61 -1.10 -7.82 -10.64
N THR A 62 -1.08 -9.12 -10.89
CA THR A 62 -0.23 -10.07 -10.16
C THR A 62 1.26 -9.77 -10.39
N VAL A 63 1.69 -9.55 -11.63
CA VAL A 63 3.10 -9.28 -11.95
C VAL A 63 3.55 -7.96 -11.30
N THR A 64 2.72 -6.92 -11.33
CA THR A 64 3.04 -5.64 -10.69
C THR A 64 3.17 -5.79 -9.17
N VAL A 65 2.22 -6.45 -8.52
CA VAL A 65 2.25 -6.62 -7.06
C VAL A 65 3.40 -7.55 -6.63
N ALA A 66 3.55 -8.70 -7.29
CA ALA A 66 4.61 -9.65 -6.97
C ALA A 66 5.99 -9.06 -7.27
N GLY A 67 6.16 -8.40 -8.42
CA GLY A 67 7.40 -7.72 -8.78
C GLY A 67 7.75 -6.61 -7.79
N GLY A 68 6.77 -5.80 -7.39
CA GLY A 68 6.95 -4.80 -6.34
C GLY A 68 7.36 -5.39 -4.99
N ALA A 69 6.75 -6.52 -4.58
CA ALA A 69 7.10 -7.20 -3.33
C ALA A 69 8.51 -7.80 -3.36
N VAL A 70 8.90 -8.45 -4.47
CA VAL A 70 10.25 -9.00 -4.66
C VAL A 70 11.29 -7.88 -4.67
N TRP A 71 11.03 -6.81 -5.43
CA TRP A 71 11.90 -5.64 -5.46
C TRP A 71 12.05 -5.01 -4.08
N PHE A 72 10.94 -4.81 -3.36
CA PHE A 72 10.97 -4.21 -2.03
C PHE A 72 11.74 -5.07 -1.01
N LEU A 73 11.55 -6.39 -1.05
CA LEU A 73 12.33 -7.33 -0.24
C LEU A 73 13.83 -7.24 -0.56
N PHE A 74 14.18 -7.26 -1.85
CA PHE A 74 15.58 -7.14 -2.28
C PHE A 74 16.18 -5.81 -1.83
N HIS A 75 15.47 -4.70 -2.06
CA HIS A 75 15.87 -3.37 -1.64
C HIS A 75 16.13 -3.28 -0.13
N ILE A 76 15.26 -3.88 0.70
CA ILE A 76 15.55 -4.00 2.15
C ILE A 76 16.84 -4.79 2.36
N LEU A 77 16.97 -5.97 1.77
CA LEU A 77 18.13 -6.84 2.02
C LEU A 77 19.46 -6.23 1.54
N THR A 78 19.46 -5.43 0.47
CA THR A 78 20.69 -4.90 -0.13
C THR A 78 21.03 -3.47 0.28
N GLU A 79 20.05 -2.61 0.52
CA GLU A 79 20.31 -1.20 0.86
C GLU A 79 20.28 -0.92 2.37
N THR A 80 19.91 -1.91 3.20
CA THR A 80 20.02 -1.79 4.67
C THR A 80 21.18 -2.56 5.30
N MET A 81 22.03 -3.20 4.49
CA MET A 81 23.36 -3.72 4.88
C MET A 81 24.45 -2.74 4.47
#